data_AF-A0A2U1S220-F1
#
_entry.id   AF-A0A2U1S220-F1
#
_cell.length_a   1.000
_cell.length_b   1.000
_cell.length_c   1.000
_cell.angle_alpha   90.00
_cell.angle_beta   90.00
_cell.angle_gamma   90.00
#
_symmetry.space_group_name_H-M   'P 1'
#
loop_
_entity.id
_entity.type
_entity.pdbx_description
1 polymer ?
#
loop_
_entity_poly.entity_id
_entity_poly.type
_entity_poly.pdbx_seq_one_letter_code
_entity_poly.pdbx_strand_id
1 'polypeptide(L)'
;MVASDHDGSRHGHTLMDALAAVRKILGRLEAKLLEDDAEHIPKEDDRELRHALQQIGDDRLTRLALDYAVCVRGLTGPMVSRAWKGELALEAEETHRLFLDRLQRLERLARYPAGRLWLRLQACLRRVFHRPPHSQRLPVPGGNGNHGCLR
;
A
#
# COMPACT_ATOMS: atom_id res chain seq x y z
N MET A 1 12.74 -10.60 -36.95
CA MET A 1 11.39 -10.33 -36.41
C MET A 1 11.60 -9.68 -35.06
N VAL A 2 11.27 -8.38 -34.95
CA VAL A 2 11.65 -7.52 -33.82
C VAL A 2 10.65 -7.71 -32.69
N ALA A 3 11.12 -8.16 -31.52
CA ALA A 3 10.30 -8.21 -30.31
C ALA A 3 10.04 -6.77 -29.85
N SER A 4 8.78 -6.35 -29.87
CA SER A 4 8.39 -4.98 -29.54
C SER A 4 8.56 -4.69 -28.05
N ASP A 5 9.43 -3.73 -27.74
CA ASP A 5 9.62 -3.07 -26.44
C ASP A 5 8.37 -2.27 -26.00
N HIS A 6 7.22 -2.93 -25.81
CA HIS A 6 5.97 -2.25 -25.41
C HIS A 6 5.60 -2.42 -23.93
N ASP A 7 6.22 -3.36 -23.21
CA ASP A 7 6.02 -3.50 -21.75
C ASP A 7 6.70 -2.38 -20.94
N GLY A 8 7.64 -1.68 -21.57
CA GLY A 8 8.40 -0.59 -20.97
C GLY A 8 7.65 0.73 -20.79
N SER A 9 6.46 0.91 -21.38
CA SER A 9 5.67 2.15 -21.23
C SER A 9 4.57 1.98 -20.17
N ARG A 10 3.80 0.89 -20.26
CA ARG A 10 2.68 0.60 -19.37
C ARG A 10 3.07 0.53 -17.90
N HIS A 11 4.16 -0.16 -17.58
CA HIS A 11 4.60 -0.32 -16.19
C HIS A 11 5.11 1.01 -15.56
N GLY A 12 5.58 1.95 -16.39
CA GLY A 12 6.02 3.27 -15.93
C GLY A 12 4.85 4.19 -15.60
N HIS A 13 3.78 4.14 -16.41
CA HIS A 13 2.54 4.87 -16.12
C HIS A 13 1.85 4.34 -14.86
N THR A 14 1.72 3.01 -14.73
CA THR A 14 1.09 2.41 -13.52
C THR A 14 1.80 2.77 -12.23
N LEU A 15 3.14 2.92 -12.25
CA LEU A 15 3.89 3.31 -11.05
C LEU A 15 3.63 4.77 -10.66
N MET A 16 3.60 5.68 -11.64
CA MET A 16 3.31 7.10 -11.38
C MET A 16 1.89 7.30 -10.85
N ASP A 17 0.93 6.56 -11.41
CA ASP A 17 -0.47 6.58 -10.94
C ASP A 17 -0.58 6.07 -9.50
N ALA A 18 0.14 4.99 -9.17
CA ALA A 18 0.17 4.46 -7.80
C ALA A 18 0.83 5.44 -6.81
N LEU A 19 1.93 6.10 -7.19
CA LEU A 19 2.57 7.13 -6.36
C LEU A 19 1.63 8.33 -6.14
N ALA A 20 0.90 8.76 -7.17
CA ALA A 20 -0.09 9.83 -7.06
C ALA A 20 -1.26 9.44 -6.14
N ALA A 21 -1.74 8.20 -6.22
CA ALA A 21 -2.77 7.68 -5.32
C ALA A 21 -2.29 7.68 -3.85
N VAL A 22 -1.07 7.24 -3.58
CA VAL A 22 -0.48 7.29 -2.22
C VAL A 22 -0.38 8.73 -1.72
N ARG A 23 0.06 9.68 -2.56
CA ARG A 23 0.13 11.10 -2.20
C ARG A 23 -1.26 11.66 -1.86
N LYS A 24 -2.26 11.34 -2.66
CA LYS A 24 -3.65 11.76 -2.45
C LYS A 24 -4.20 11.26 -1.11
N ILE A 25 -3.96 9.99 -0.80
CA ILE A 25 -4.42 9.39 0.47
C ILE A 25 -3.67 10.00 1.65
N LEU A 26 -2.36 10.27 1.50
CA LEU A 26 -1.60 10.97 2.53
C LEU A 26 -2.20 12.36 2.84
N GLY A 27 -2.55 13.14 1.81
CA GLY A 27 -3.21 14.44 2.01
C GLY A 27 -4.56 14.34 2.73
N ARG A 28 -5.31 13.25 2.52
CA ARG A 28 -6.55 12.97 3.28
C ARG A 28 -6.25 12.63 4.75
N LEU A 29 -5.19 11.87 5.03
CA LEU A 29 -4.78 11.56 6.39
C LEU A 29 -4.31 12.81 7.15
N GLU A 30 -3.58 13.70 6.48
CA GLU A 30 -3.18 15.01 7.02
C GLU A 30 -4.40 15.90 7.33
N ALA A 31 -5.37 15.97 6.40
CA ALA A 31 -6.61 16.73 6.61
C ALA A 31 -7.38 16.22 7.84
N LYS A 32 -7.44 14.90 8.07
CA LYS A 32 -8.08 14.30 9.26
C LYS A 32 -7.38 14.61 10.58
N LEU A 33 -6.11 15.01 10.57
CA LEU A 33 -5.45 15.50 11.78
C LEU A 33 -5.87 16.94 12.10
N LEU A 34 -6.32 17.70 11.09
CA LEU A 34 -6.69 19.11 11.19
C LEU A 34 -8.20 19.29 11.40
N GLU A 35 -9.01 18.44 10.78
CA GLU A 35 -10.47 18.43 10.90
C GLU A 35 -10.87 17.36 11.91
N ASP A 36 -11.64 17.74 12.94
CA ASP A 36 -12.23 16.85 13.97
C ASP A 36 -13.40 16.03 13.39
N ASP A 37 -13.26 15.60 12.12
CA ASP A 37 -14.33 15.02 11.31
C ASP A 37 -14.41 13.52 11.55
N ALA A 38 -15.23 13.15 12.53
CA ALA A 38 -15.41 11.79 13.02
C ALA A 38 -16.22 10.89 12.06
N GLU A 39 -16.83 11.43 11.00
CA GLU A 39 -17.85 10.72 10.21
C GLU A 39 -17.28 9.85 9.07
N HIS A 40 -16.03 10.06 8.62
CA HIS A 40 -15.49 9.30 7.48
C HIS A 40 -14.68 8.07 7.86
N ILE A 41 -15.33 6.90 7.84
CA ILE A 41 -14.71 5.61 8.20
C ILE A 41 -13.70 5.15 7.11
N PRO A 42 -12.45 4.77 7.46
CA PRO A 42 -11.29 4.72 6.55
C PRO A 42 -11.19 3.46 5.68
N LYS A 43 -12.22 2.62 5.63
CA LYS A 43 -12.09 1.27 5.07
C LYS A 43 -11.79 1.28 3.57
N GLU A 44 -12.28 2.30 2.86
CA GLU A 44 -12.06 2.45 1.43
C GLU A 44 -10.68 3.07 1.13
N ASP A 45 -10.29 4.11 1.88
CA ASP A 45 -8.94 4.70 1.84
C ASP A 45 -7.85 3.65 2.17
N ASP A 46 -8.08 2.77 3.15
CA ASP A 46 -7.15 1.70 3.53
C ASP A 46 -6.98 0.66 2.41
N ARG A 47 -8.05 0.33 1.69
CA ARG A 47 -8.00 -0.60 0.56
C ARG A 47 -7.27 0.04 -0.62
N GLU A 48 -7.60 1.28 -0.94
CA GLU A 48 -6.95 2.05 -2.00
C GLU A 48 -5.45 2.22 -1.70
N LEU A 49 -5.10 2.53 -0.44
CA LEU A 49 -3.72 2.68 0.02
C LEU A 49 -2.94 1.38 -0.10
N ARG A 50 -3.48 0.28 0.43
CA ARG A 50 -2.83 -1.04 0.35
C ARG A 50 -2.63 -1.48 -1.09
N HIS A 51 -3.63 -1.25 -1.95
CA HIS A 51 -3.52 -1.57 -3.37
C HIS A 51 -2.44 -0.73 -4.06
N ALA A 52 -2.41 0.58 -3.84
CA ALA A 52 -1.39 1.46 -4.42
C ALA A 52 0.04 1.11 -3.92
N LEU A 53 0.20 0.84 -2.62
CA LEU A 53 1.46 0.40 -2.03
C LEU A 53 1.93 -0.95 -2.60
N GLN A 54 1.00 -1.88 -2.81
CA GLN A 54 1.29 -3.17 -3.43
C GLN A 54 1.74 -3.02 -4.90
N GLN A 55 1.14 -2.09 -5.65
CA GLN A 55 1.57 -1.80 -7.02
C GLN A 55 2.95 -1.17 -7.08
N ILE A 56 3.30 -0.31 -6.12
CA ILE A 56 4.65 0.26 -5.99
C ILE A 56 5.64 -0.84 -5.60
N GLY A 57 5.23 -1.74 -4.69
CA GLY A 57 6.05 -2.85 -4.25
C GLY A 57 7.31 -2.38 -3.53
N ASP A 58 7.20 -1.35 -2.67
CA ASP A 58 8.29 -0.90 -1.80
C ASP A 58 7.94 -1.20 -0.34
N ASP A 59 8.63 -2.16 0.29
CA ASP A 59 8.23 -2.64 1.63
C ASP A 59 8.46 -1.57 2.70
N ARG A 60 9.47 -0.72 2.51
CA ARG A 60 9.79 0.35 3.46
C ARG A 60 8.71 1.43 3.41
N LEU A 61 8.34 1.88 2.21
CA LEU A 61 7.21 2.79 2.01
C LEU A 61 5.92 2.19 2.58
N THR A 62 5.70 0.90 2.34
CA THR A 62 4.50 0.20 2.83
C THR A 62 4.41 0.21 4.35
N ARG A 63 5.51 -0.14 5.05
CA ARG A 63 5.57 -0.10 6.51
C ARG A 63 5.30 1.31 7.03
N LEU A 64 6.05 2.30 6.54
CA LEU A 64 5.90 3.70 6.95
C LEU A 64 4.48 4.24 6.74
N ALA A 65 3.85 3.91 5.61
CA ALA A 65 2.48 4.34 5.33
C ALA A 65 1.45 3.69 6.27
N LEU A 66 1.62 2.40 6.59
CA LEU A 66 0.74 1.69 7.52
C LEU A 66 0.92 2.18 8.95
N ASP A 67 2.18 2.36 9.40
CA ASP A 67 2.52 2.86 10.72
C ASP A 67 1.93 4.27 10.92
N TYR A 68 2.11 5.17 9.93
CA TYR A 68 1.52 6.49 9.97
C TYR A 68 -0.01 6.45 10.02
N ALA A 69 -0.66 5.60 9.22
CA ALA A 69 -2.12 5.45 9.25
C ALA A 69 -2.65 4.89 10.58
N VAL A 70 -1.85 4.10 11.30
CA VAL A 70 -2.17 3.65 12.67
C VAL A 70 -2.07 4.81 13.66
N CYS A 71 -0.99 5.61 13.59
CA CYS A 71 -0.83 6.78 14.45
C CYS A 71 -1.97 7.79 14.26
N VAL A 72 -2.32 8.13 13.01
CA VAL A 72 -3.43 9.06 12.71
C VAL A 72 -4.74 8.55 13.31
N ARG A 73 -5.06 7.26 13.14
CA ARG A 73 -6.26 6.65 13.73
C ARG A 73 -6.29 6.76 15.25
N GLY A 74 -5.16 6.49 15.91
CA GLY A 74 -5.07 6.62 17.36
C GLY A 74 -5.23 8.07 17.83
N LEU A 75 -4.70 9.06 17.10
CA LEU A 75 -4.85 10.48 17.43
C LEU A 75 -6.29 10.96 17.30
N THR A 76 -6.99 10.52 16.25
CA THR A 76 -8.41 10.81 15.98
C THR A 76 -9.38 9.96 16.80
N GLY A 77 -8.87 8.99 17.57
CA GLY A 77 -9.69 8.06 18.36
C GLY A 77 -10.33 8.71 19.61
N PRO A 78 -11.57 8.34 19.97
CA PRO A 78 -12.31 8.97 21.07
C PRO A 78 -11.80 8.63 22.48
N MET A 79 -10.91 7.64 22.66
CA MET A 79 -10.59 7.06 23.99
C MET A 79 -9.10 7.03 24.34
N VAL A 80 -8.36 8.08 23.98
CA VAL A 80 -6.92 8.14 24.23
C VAL A 80 -6.57 9.16 25.30
N SER A 81 -5.80 8.75 26.31
CA SER A 81 -5.30 9.65 27.37
C SER A 81 -4.42 10.76 26.78
N ARG A 82 -4.40 11.94 27.40
CA ARG A 82 -3.59 13.08 26.91
C ARG A 82 -2.11 12.75 26.76
N ALA A 83 -1.55 11.98 27.68
CA ALA A 83 -0.15 11.55 27.64
C ALA A 83 0.12 10.65 26.42
N TRP A 84 -0.77 9.68 26.17
CA TRP A 84 -0.64 8.78 25.02
C TRP A 84 -0.86 9.49 23.69
N LYS A 85 -1.75 10.50 23.62
CA LYS A 85 -1.87 11.36 22.43
C LYS A 85 -0.58 12.12 22.15
N GLY A 86 0.15 12.57 23.18
CA GLY A 86 1.44 13.25 23.02
C GLY A 86 2.52 12.35 22.43
N GLU A 87 2.68 11.14 22.98
CA GLU A 87 3.64 10.15 22.46
C GLU A 87 3.30 9.74 21.02
N LEU A 88 2.02 9.45 20.76
CA LEU A 88 1.55 9.05 19.43
C LEU A 88 1.69 10.18 18.39
N ALA A 89 1.59 11.45 18.80
CA ALA A 89 1.80 12.60 17.92
C ALA A 89 3.27 12.74 17.50
N LEU A 90 4.20 12.50 18.42
CA LEU A 90 5.64 12.49 18.11
C LEU A 90 5.97 11.36 17.13
N GLU A 91 5.45 10.16 17.38
CA GLU A 91 5.62 9.00 16.49
C GLU A 91 4.97 9.24 15.12
N ALA A 92 3.78 9.85 15.08
CA ALA A 92 3.12 10.23 13.84
C ALA A 92 3.98 11.20 13.03
N GLU A 93 4.56 12.22 13.66
CA GLU A 93 5.38 13.23 12.99
C GLU A 93 6.68 12.64 12.43
N GLU A 94 7.38 11.81 13.20
CA GLU A 94 8.60 11.15 12.72
C GLU A 94 8.30 10.21 11.55
N THR A 95 7.27 9.36 11.70
CA THR A 95 6.86 8.41 10.67
C THR A 95 6.42 9.14 9.40
N HIS A 96 5.71 10.27 9.56
CA HIS A 96 5.28 11.12 8.45
C HIS A 96 6.46 11.69 7.66
N ARG A 97 7.49 12.22 8.35
CA ARG A 97 8.70 12.74 7.71
C ARG A 97 9.43 11.65 6.92
N LEU A 98 9.59 10.46 7.50
CA LEU A 98 10.23 9.32 6.85
C LEU A 98 9.43 8.81 5.65
N PHE A 99 8.10 8.77 5.79
CA PHE A 99 7.19 8.39 4.72
C PHE A 99 7.30 9.35 3.54
N LEU A 100 7.24 10.66 3.79
CA LEU A 100 7.39 11.71 2.77
C LEU A 100 8.73 11.64 2.05
N ASP A 101 9.84 11.54 2.80
CA ASP A 101 11.18 11.43 2.19
C ASP A 101 11.26 10.21 1.27
N ARG A 102 10.76 9.05 1.72
CA ARG A 102 10.76 7.85 0.88
C ARG A 102 9.89 8.01 -0.36
N LEU A 103 8.69 8.56 -0.21
CA LEU A 103 7.76 8.80 -1.32
C LEU A 103 8.38 9.74 -2.36
N GLN A 104 8.95 10.86 -1.93
CA GLN A 104 9.62 11.82 -2.81
C GLN A 104 10.82 11.23 -3.53
N ARG A 105 11.62 10.39 -2.87
CA ARG A 105 12.74 9.70 -3.53
C ARG A 105 12.24 8.78 -4.65
N LEU A 106 11.17 8.04 -4.42
CA LEU A 106 10.57 7.16 -5.43
C LEU A 106 9.99 7.96 -6.60
N GLU A 107 9.30 9.07 -6.34
CA GLU A 107 8.82 9.99 -7.38
C GLU A 107 9.96 10.56 -8.23
N ARG A 108 11.06 10.99 -7.60
CA ARG A 108 12.25 11.47 -8.31
C ARG A 108 12.82 10.36 -9.20
N LEU A 109 12.99 9.15 -8.67
CA LEU A 109 13.48 8.01 -9.46
C LEU A 109 12.56 7.68 -10.63
N ALA A 110 11.24 7.77 -10.46
CA ALA A 110 10.27 7.49 -11.52
C ALA A 110 10.27 8.54 -12.65
N ARG A 111 10.76 9.76 -12.39
CA ARG A 111 10.89 10.82 -13.41
C ARG A 111 12.06 10.58 -14.36
N TYR A 112 13.14 9.92 -13.93
CA TYR A 112 14.34 9.71 -14.75
C TYR A 112 14.37 8.34 -15.43
N PRO A 113 14.86 8.21 -16.68
CA PRO A 113 14.93 6.92 -17.38
C PRO A 113 15.74 5.86 -16.63
N ALA A 114 16.92 6.24 -16.11
CA ALA A 114 17.78 5.34 -15.33
C ALA A 114 17.12 4.92 -14.01
N GLY A 115 16.41 5.84 -13.33
CA GLY A 115 15.67 5.53 -12.10
C GLY A 115 14.50 4.58 -12.36
N ARG A 116 13.76 4.76 -13.47
CA ARG A 116 12.71 3.81 -13.88
C ARG A 116 13.27 2.41 -14.16
N LEU A 117 14.44 2.32 -14.81
CA LEU A 117 15.10 1.04 -15.05
C LEU A 117 15.51 0.38 -13.74
N TRP A 118 16.06 1.14 -12.80
CA TRP A 118 16.43 0.64 -11.48
C TRP A 118 15.23 0.08 -10.71
N LEU A 119 14.12 0.81 -10.67
CA LEU A 119 12.88 0.38 -10.01
C LEU A 119 12.30 -0.89 -10.66
N ARG A 120 12.40 -1.00 -11.99
CA ARG A 120 12.05 -2.24 -12.70
C ARG A 120 12.91 -3.42 -12.31
N LEU A 121 14.22 -3.22 -12.26
CA LEU A 121 15.14 -4.29 -11.86
C LEU A 121 14.83 -4.76 -10.43
N GLN A 122 14.57 -3.83 -9.50
CA GLN A 122 14.12 -4.20 -8.16
C GLN A 122 12.80 -4.99 -8.18
N ALA A 123 11.80 -4.56 -8.95
CA ALA A 123 10.54 -5.28 -9.07
C ALA A 123 10.72 -6.69 -9.67
N CYS A 124 11.56 -6.83 -10.69
CA CYS A 124 11.90 -8.12 -11.29
C CYS A 124 12.61 -9.04 -10.28
N LEU A 125 13.64 -8.53 -9.59
CA LEU A 125 14.36 -9.29 -8.56
C LEU A 125 13.41 -9.74 -7.45
N ARG A 126 12.54 -8.84 -6.97
CA ARG A 126 11.49 -9.19 -6.00
C ARG A 126 10.62 -10.34 -6.50
N ARG A 127 10.19 -10.37 -7.77
CA ARG A 127 9.40 -11.49 -8.31
C ARG A 127 10.19 -12.80 -8.38
N VAL A 128 11.49 -12.73 -8.63
CA VAL A 128 12.35 -13.93 -8.65
C VAL A 128 12.54 -14.51 -7.25
N PHE A 129 12.77 -13.64 -6.25
CA PHE A 129 13.03 -14.09 -4.87
C PHE A 129 11.76 -14.29 -4.03
N HIS A 130 10.70 -13.53 -4.29
CA HIS A 130 9.36 -13.77 -3.78
C HIS A 130 8.54 -14.50 -4.82
N ARG A 131 8.87 -15.77 -5.04
CA ARG A 131 7.92 -16.71 -5.60
C ARG A 131 6.75 -16.77 -4.59
N PRO A 132 5.51 -16.43 -4.98
CA PRO A 132 4.40 -16.51 -4.04
C PRO A 132 4.34 -17.96 -3.53
N PRO A 133 4.13 -18.18 -2.22
CA PRO A 133 3.76 -19.51 -1.78
C PRO A 133 2.54 -19.88 -2.62
N HIS A 134 2.69 -20.88 -3.49
CA HIS A 134 1.57 -21.45 -4.20
C HIS A 134 0.52 -21.71 -3.13
N SER A 135 -0.62 -21.03 -3.24
CA SER A 135 -1.81 -21.40 -2.50
C SER A 135 -2.11 -22.81 -2.95
N GLN A 136 -1.57 -23.80 -2.24
CA GLN A 136 -2.04 -25.16 -2.28
C GLN A 136 -3.49 -25.03 -1.85
N ARG A 137 -4.39 -24.92 -2.84
CA ARG A 137 -5.79 -25.22 -2.66
C ARG A 137 -5.79 -26.63 -2.10
N LEU A 138 -5.94 -26.74 -0.78
CA LEU A 138 -6.35 -27.97 -0.13
C LEU A 138 -7.58 -28.44 -0.90
N PRO A 139 -7.58 -29.65 -1.47
CA PRO A 139 -8.80 -30.20 -2.04
C PRO A 139 -9.81 -30.26 -0.90
N VAL A 140 -10.90 -29.50 -1.03
CA VAL A 140 -12.07 -29.64 -0.19
C VAL A 140 -12.46 -31.12 -0.25
N PRO A 141 -12.52 -31.86 0.86
CA PRO A 141 -13.01 -33.22 0.82
C PRO A 141 -14.47 -33.14 0.38
N GLY A 142 -14.74 -33.63 -0.83
CA GLY A 142 -16.09 -33.79 -1.34
C GLY A 142 -16.88 -34.61 -0.33
N GLY A 143 -17.85 -33.96 0.31
CA GLY A 143 -18.86 -34.63 1.12
C GLY A 143 -19.63 -35.58 0.21
N ASN A 144 -19.27 -36.85 0.30
CA ASN A 144 -19.96 -37.94 -0.34
C ASN A 144 -21.21 -38.28 0.49
N GLY A 145 -22.36 -38.41 -0.15
CA GLY A 145 -23.52 -39.10 0.40
C GLY A 145 -24.82 -38.31 0.51
N ASN A 146 -25.61 -38.29 -0.57
CA ASN A 146 -26.88 -39.05 -0.60
C ASN A 146 -27.63 -38.82 -1.92
N HIS A 147 -27.58 -39.83 -2.79
CA HIS A 147 -28.57 -40.02 -3.84
C HIS A 147 -29.88 -40.50 -3.18
N GLY A 148 -30.77 -39.56 -2.88
CA GLY A 148 -32.18 -39.84 -2.63
C GLY A 148 -32.95 -39.77 -3.96
N CYS A 149 -32.95 -40.86 -4.72
CA CYS A 149 -33.93 -41.08 -5.78
C CYS A 149 -35.05 -41.92 -5.18
N LEU A 150 -36.16 -41.28 -4.83
CA LEU A 150 -37.42 -41.96 -4.52
C LEU A 150 -38.45 -41.52 -5.57
N ARG A 151 -39.15 -42.54 -6.07
CA ARG A 151 -40.23 -42.52 -7.05
C ARG A 151 -41.34 -41.53 -6.71
#